data_AF-A0A317WCG3-F1
#
_entry.id   AF-A0A317WCG3-F1
#
_cell.length_a   1.000
_cell.length_b   1.000
_cell.length_c   1.000
_cell.angle_alpha   90.00
_cell.angle_beta   90.00
_cell.angle_gamma   90.00
#
_symmetry.space_group_name_H-M   'P 1'
#
loop_
_entity.id
_entity.type
_entity.pdbx_description
1 polymer ?
#
loop_
_entity_poly.entity_id
_entity_poly.type
_entity_poly.pdbx_seq_one_letter_code
_entity_poly.pdbx_strand_id
1 'polypeptide(L)'
;MTAKTTYRALLRELPRRSLSSPTPLQNRVRELYGKHSQTPSTTNTSTSTPPPKKQAEEAEEAEGARERRIAEARQFAMYARAQRTYAELVERYNPGMTLEEEERIRLTARRVGWDLPVEVKN
;
A
#
# COMPACT_ATOMS: atom_id res chain seq x y z
N MET A 1 -13.95 -8.91 -7.37
CA MET A 1 -12.62 -9.00 -6.70
C MET A 1 -12.82 -9.61 -5.33
N THR A 2 -11.96 -10.53 -4.89
CA THR A 2 -12.09 -11.17 -3.57
C THR A 2 -11.23 -10.45 -2.53
N ALA A 3 -11.62 -10.53 -1.26
CA ALA A 3 -10.82 -9.98 -0.14
C ALA A 3 -9.37 -10.50 -0.15
N LYS A 4 -9.15 -11.75 -0.59
CA LYS A 4 -7.81 -12.35 -0.73
C LYS A 4 -6.97 -11.66 -1.81
N THR A 5 -7.58 -11.27 -2.93
CA THR A 5 -6.86 -10.59 -4.02
C THR A 5 -6.49 -9.15 -3.67
N THR A 6 -7.39 -8.39 -3.02
CA THR A 6 -7.11 -7.01 -2.58
C THR A 6 -6.05 -6.98 -1.49
N TYR A 7 -6.13 -7.89 -0.51
CA TYR A 7 -5.10 -8.11 0.51
C TYR A 7 -3.72 -8.34 -0.10
N ARG A 8 -3.63 -9.26 -1.08
CA ARG A 8 -2.36 -9.56 -1.75
C ARG A 8 -1.81 -8.38 -2.53
N ALA A 9 -2.67 -7.58 -3.15
CA ALA A 9 -2.24 -6.36 -3.84
C ALA A 9 -1.62 -5.38 -2.83
N LEU A 10 -2.28 -5.12 -1.70
CA LEU A 10 -1.79 -4.22 -0.66
C LEU A 10 -0.45 -4.69 -0.08
N LEU A 11 -0.30 -5.99 0.21
CA LEU A 11 0.96 -6.53 0.71
C LEU A 11 2.13 -6.46 -0.28
N ARG A 12 1.87 -6.41 -1.59
CA ARG A 12 2.96 -6.30 -2.59
C ARG A 12 3.56 -4.89 -2.65
N GLU A 13 2.80 -3.89 -2.24
CA GLU A 13 3.25 -2.49 -2.18
C GLU A 13 4.04 -2.19 -0.89
N LEU A 14 3.99 -3.08 0.11
CA LEU A 14 4.84 -2.94 1.28
C LEU A 14 6.32 -3.21 0.92
N PRO A 15 7.27 -2.51 1.54
CA PRO A 15 8.70 -2.74 1.33
C PRO A 15 9.03 -4.23 1.50
N ARG A 16 9.59 -4.85 0.46
CA ARG A 16 10.00 -6.25 0.49
C ARG A 16 11.17 -6.38 1.44
N ARG A 17 10.92 -6.96 2.62
CA ARG A 17 11.97 -7.32 3.57
C ARG A 17 12.30 -8.80 3.41
N SER A 18 13.58 -9.16 3.42
CA SER A 18 14.03 -10.55 3.49
C SER A 18 13.87 -11.07 4.93
N LEU A 19 12.63 -11.19 5.40
CA LEU A 19 12.35 -11.79 6.70
C LEU A 19 11.87 -13.21 6.49
N SER A 20 12.37 -14.13 7.32
CA SER A 20 11.96 -15.54 7.33
C SER A 20 10.53 -15.71 7.84
N SER A 21 10.05 -14.81 8.71
CA SER A 21 8.70 -14.84 9.29
C SER A 21 7.88 -13.59 8.93
N PRO A 22 6.54 -13.71 8.79
CA PRO A 22 5.67 -12.58 8.52
C PRO A 22 5.64 -11.61 9.70
N THR A 23 5.54 -10.31 9.41
CA THR A 23 5.53 -9.28 10.46
C THR A 23 4.22 -9.28 11.25
N PRO A 24 4.21 -8.79 12.50
CA PRO A 24 2.98 -8.64 13.29
C PRO A 24 1.90 -7.83 12.55
N LEU A 25 2.31 -6.81 11.78
CA LEU A 25 1.40 -6.04 10.93
C LEU A 25 0.78 -6.91 9.83
N GLN A 26 1.57 -7.75 9.16
CA GLN A 26 1.05 -8.68 8.15
C GLN A 26 0.03 -9.65 8.75
N ASN A 27 0.29 -10.16 9.96
CA ASN A 27 -0.65 -11.03 10.68
C ASN A 27 -1.94 -10.29 11.02
N ARG A 28 -1.86 -9.05 11.52
CA ARG A 28 -3.02 -8.22 11.83
C ARG A 28 -3.86 -7.92 10.59
N VAL A 29 -3.22 -7.51 9.49
CA VAL A 29 -3.91 -7.26 8.22
C VAL A 29 -4.56 -8.55 7.71
N ARG A 30 -3.86 -9.69 7.80
CA ARG A 30 -4.40 -11.00 7.41
C ARG A 30 -5.63 -11.38 8.23
N GLU A 31 -5.61 -11.11 9.54
CA GLU A 31 -6.75 -11.37 10.43
C GLU A 31 -7.96 -10.50 10.07
N LEU A 32 -7.75 -9.20 9.81
CA LEU A 32 -8.80 -8.26 9.45
C LEU A 32 -9.57 -8.67 8.18
N TYR A 33 -8.90 -9.26 7.19
CA TYR A 33 -9.51 -9.66 5.92
C TYR A 33 -9.82 -11.17 5.81
N GLY A 34 -9.26 -12.01 6.68
CA GLY A 34 -9.29 -13.48 6.59
C GLY A 34 -10.48 -14.18 7.29
N LYS A 35 -11.06 -13.56 8.32
CA LYS A 35 -12.02 -14.19 9.28
C LYS A 35 -13.28 -14.85 8.69
N HIS A 36 -13.67 -14.61 7.44
CA HIS A 36 -14.90 -15.15 6.83
C HIS A 36 -14.69 -15.90 5.50
N SER A 37 -13.45 -16.25 5.15
CA SER A 37 -13.18 -17.00 3.91
C SER A 37 -13.17 -18.53 4.07
N GLN A 38 -13.59 -19.04 5.24
CA GLN A 38 -14.00 -20.43 5.37
C GLN A 38 -15.35 -20.58 4.66
N THR A 39 -15.29 -20.90 3.38
CA THR A 39 -16.35 -21.67 2.74
C THR A 39 -16.58 -22.92 3.60
N PRO A 40 -17.80 -23.22 4.05
CA PRO A 40 -18.08 -24.44 4.79
C PRO A 40 -17.90 -25.62 3.84
N SER A 41 -16.69 -26.20 3.78
CA SER A 41 -16.49 -27.51 3.20
C SER A 41 -16.97 -28.55 4.21
N THR A 42 -18.18 -29.06 3.96
CA THR A 42 -18.63 -30.42 4.26
C THR A 42 -18.25 -30.99 5.62
N THR A 43 -19.16 -30.85 6.61
CA THR A 43 -19.44 -31.94 7.58
C THR A 43 -20.88 -31.80 8.03
N ASN A 44 -21.68 -32.82 7.74
CA ASN A 44 -23.09 -32.96 8.10
C ASN A 44 -23.27 -32.87 9.62
N THR A 45 -24.11 -31.96 10.09
CA THR A 45 -24.97 -32.17 11.27
C THR A 45 -26.16 -31.24 11.14
N SER A 46 -27.29 -31.83 10.76
CA SER A 46 -28.62 -31.24 10.78
C SER A 46 -29.01 -30.87 12.22
N THR A 47 -29.05 -29.59 12.53
CA THR A 47 -29.92 -29.06 13.58
C THR A 47 -30.44 -27.71 13.10
N SER A 48 -31.64 -27.77 12.52
CA SER A 48 -32.44 -26.62 12.13
C SER A 48 -32.87 -25.88 13.40
N THR A 49 -32.14 -24.84 13.78
CA THR A 49 -32.68 -23.79 14.63
C THR A 49 -32.36 -22.46 13.95
N PRO A 50 -33.37 -21.76 13.41
CA PRO A 50 -33.15 -20.47 12.78
C PRO A 50 -32.57 -19.48 13.81
N PRO A 51 -31.57 -18.68 13.44
CA PRO A 51 -31.01 -17.69 14.35
C PRO A 51 -32.07 -16.63 14.71
N PRO A 52 -32.00 -16.02 15.91
CA PRO A 52 -32.90 -14.93 16.30
C PRO A 52 -32.70 -13.73 15.37
N LYS A 53 -33.80 -13.09 14.94
CA LYS A 53 -33.83 -11.99 13.94
C LYS A 53 -32.80 -10.86 14.17
N LYS A 54 -32.44 -10.58 15.42
CA LYS A 54 -31.40 -9.60 15.78
C LYS A 54 -30.01 -9.92 15.24
N GLN A 55 -29.65 -11.21 15.15
CA GLN A 55 -28.33 -11.64 14.65
C GLN A 55 -28.21 -11.53 13.12
N ALA A 56 -29.33 -11.52 12.39
CA ALA A 56 -29.32 -11.36 10.93
C ALA A 56 -29.04 -9.90 10.53
N GLU A 57 -29.65 -8.94 11.23
CA GLU A 57 -29.45 -7.50 10.99
C GLU A 57 -28.01 -7.07 11.31
N GLU A 58 -27.44 -7.55 12.43
CA GLU A 58 -26.04 -7.29 12.81
C GLU A 58 -25.04 -7.90 11.80
N ALA A 59 -25.38 -9.05 11.19
CA ALA A 59 -24.53 -9.70 10.20
C ALA A 59 -24.49 -8.93 8.87
N GLU A 60 -25.63 -8.39 8.41
CA GLU A 60 -25.70 -7.57 7.19
C GLU A 60 -24.94 -6.25 7.35
N GLU A 61 -25.04 -5.58 8.50
CA GLU A 61 -24.24 -4.38 8.79
C GLU A 61 -22.73 -4.67 8.81
N ALA A 62 -22.33 -5.80 9.41
CA ALA A 62 -20.95 -6.24 9.47
C ALA A 62 -20.39 -6.59 8.08
N GLU A 63 -21.21 -7.17 7.20
CA GLU A 63 -20.88 -7.44 5.80
C GLU A 63 -20.68 -6.13 5.02
N GLY A 64 -21.62 -5.18 5.11
CA GLY A 64 -21.49 -3.88 4.45
C GLY A 64 -20.25 -3.10 4.93
N ALA A 65 -19.95 -3.14 6.24
CA ALA A 65 -18.73 -2.55 6.78
C ALA A 65 -17.46 -3.23 6.24
N ARG A 66 -17.51 -4.54 5.98
CA ARG A 66 -16.40 -5.30 5.40
C ARG A 66 -16.18 -4.95 3.94
N GLU A 67 -17.25 -4.81 3.16
CA GLU A 67 -17.15 -4.38 1.76
C GLU A 67 -16.51 -3.00 1.63
N ARG A 68 -16.93 -2.05 2.48
CA ARG A 68 -16.30 -0.71 2.58
C ARG A 68 -14.80 -0.82 2.86
N ARG A 69 -14.40 -1.62 3.86
CA ARG A 69 -12.97 -1.86 4.16
C ARG A 69 -12.19 -2.49 3.00
N ILE A 70 -12.83 -3.34 2.19
CA ILE A 70 -12.20 -3.95 1.02
C ILE A 70 -12.03 -2.91 -0.09
N ALA A 71 -13.01 -2.04 -0.30
CA ALA A 71 -12.95 -0.94 -1.26
C ALA A 71 -11.86 0.07 -0.90
N GLU A 72 -11.78 0.48 0.37
CA GLU A 72 -10.72 1.36 0.89
C GLU A 72 -9.34 0.75 0.67
N ALA A 73 -9.14 -0.52 1.07
CA ALA A 73 -7.87 -1.22 0.87
C ALA A 73 -7.45 -1.28 -0.60
N ARG A 74 -8.41 -1.46 -1.51
CA ARG A 74 -8.17 -1.43 -2.95
C ARG A 74 -7.72 -0.05 -3.41
N GLN A 75 -8.37 1.01 -2.94
CA GLN A 75 -7.98 2.38 -3.26
C GLN A 75 -6.55 2.68 -2.78
N PHE A 76 -6.20 2.26 -1.56
CA PHE A 76 -4.84 2.39 -1.05
C PHE A 76 -3.81 1.62 -1.88
N ALA A 77 -4.10 0.38 -2.29
CA ALA A 77 -3.19 -0.39 -3.13
C ALA A 77 -2.96 0.29 -4.49
N MET A 78 -3.99 0.91 -5.08
CA MET A 78 -3.84 1.70 -6.31
C MET A 78 -3.02 2.95 -6.10
N TYR A 79 -3.26 3.68 -5.01
CA TYR A 79 -2.49 4.87 -4.65
C TYR A 79 -1.00 4.54 -4.44
N ALA A 80 -0.68 3.48 -3.68
CA ALA A 80 0.70 3.09 -3.43
C ALA A 80 1.45 2.71 -4.71
N ARG A 81 0.78 1.97 -5.61
CA ARG A 81 1.33 1.67 -6.94
C ARG A 81 1.59 2.95 -7.75
N ALA A 82 0.65 3.89 -7.74
CA ALA A 82 0.79 5.17 -8.43
C ALA A 82 1.94 6.00 -7.87
N GLN A 83 2.12 6.01 -6.54
CA GLN A 83 3.21 6.73 -5.89
C GLN A 83 4.58 6.18 -6.30
N ARG A 84 4.71 4.86 -6.42
CA ARG A 84 5.93 4.24 -6.92
C ARG A 84 6.23 4.66 -8.36
N THR A 85 5.23 4.59 -9.25
CA THR A 85 5.43 5.03 -10.64
C THR A 85 5.77 6.51 -10.72
N TYR A 86 5.15 7.34 -9.89
CA TYR A 86 5.45 8.76 -9.81
C TYR A 86 6.90 9.00 -9.39
N ALA A 87 7.39 8.33 -8.34
CA ALA A 87 8.79 8.44 -7.91
C ALA A 87 9.76 8.04 -9.03
N GLU A 88 9.51 6.92 -9.71
CA GLU A 88 10.32 6.46 -10.85
C GLU A 88 10.32 7.49 -12.01
N LEU A 89 9.18 8.14 -12.28
CA LEU A 89 9.08 9.18 -13.31
C LEU A 89 9.84 10.45 -12.91
N VAL A 90 9.70 10.89 -11.65
CA VAL A 90 10.40 12.07 -11.14
C VAL A 90 11.91 11.89 -11.22
N GLU A 91 12.43 10.74 -10.79
CA GLU A 91 13.87 10.45 -10.87
C GLU A 91 14.38 10.47 -12.32
N ARG A 92 13.60 9.97 -13.28
CA ARG A 92 14.01 9.87 -14.69
C ARG A 92 13.96 11.21 -15.42
N TYR A 93 12.90 11.98 -15.21
CA TYR A 93 12.65 13.20 -15.98
C TYR A 93 13.09 14.47 -15.25
N ASN A 94 13.39 14.38 -13.95
CA ASN A 94 13.93 15.48 -13.16
C ASN A 94 15.21 15.09 -12.39
N PRO A 95 16.28 14.67 -13.09
CA PRO A 95 17.53 14.26 -12.46
C PRO A 95 18.27 15.41 -11.75
N GLY A 96 17.91 16.66 -12.04
CA GLY A 96 18.46 17.86 -11.41
C GLY A 96 17.65 18.37 -10.21
N MET A 97 16.56 17.68 -9.83
CA MET A 97 15.69 18.08 -8.71
C MET A 97 16.45 18.31 -7.40
N THR A 98 17.46 17.49 -7.14
CA THR A 98 18.22 17.54 -5.89
C THR A 98 19.44 18.45 -5.97
N LEU A 99 19.74 19.00 -7.15
CA LEU A 99 20.91 19.85 -7.37
C LEU A 99 20.49 21.31 -7.19
N GLU A 100 21.12 22.01 -6.24
CA GLU A 100 20.88 23.44 -6.09
C GLU A 100 21.39 24.22 -7.32
N GLU A 101 20.77 25.36 -7.60
CA GLU A 101 21.12 26.20 -8.74
C GLU A 101 22.61 26.60 -8.72
N GLU A 102 23.14 26.95 -7.54
CA GLU A 102 24.56 27.27 -7.35
C GLU A 102 25.48 26.10 -7.73
N GLU A 103 25.16 24.88 -7.31
CA GLU A 103 25.94 23.68 -7.62
C GLU A 103 25.91 23.36 -9.11
N ARG A 104 24.75 23.57 -9.74
CA ARG A 104 24.59 23.45 -11.20
C ARG A 104 25.50 24.41 -11.94
N ILE A 105 25.54 25.68 -11.53
CA ILE A 105 26.41 26.71 -12.13
C ILE A 105 27.89 26.36 -11.91
N ARG A 106 28.27 25.89 -10.71
CA ARG A 106 29.66 25.46 -10.44
C ARG A 106 30.08 24.27 -11.32
N LEU A 107 29.22 23.27 -11.50
CA LEU A 107 29.52 22.10 -12.32
C LEU A 107 29.61 22.42 -13.81
N THR A 108 28.75 23.30 -14.32
CA THR A 108 28.82 23.76 -15.72
C THR A 108 30.05 24.63 -15.98
N ALA A 109 30.43 25.50 -15.03
CA ALA A 109 31.66 26.28 -15.12
C ALA A 109 32.91 25.39 -15.11
N ARG A 110 32.98 24.39 -14.23
CA ARG A 110 34.09 23.42 -14.21
C ARG A 110 34.22 22.65 -15.52
N ARG A 111 33.10 22.35 -16.17
CA ARG A 111 33.10 21.66 -17.49
C ARG A 111 33.83 22.47 -18.58
N VAL A 112 33.90 23.80 -18.45
CA VAL A 112 34.64 24.69 -19.37
C VAL A 112 36.02 25.11 -18.81
N GLY A 113 36.47 24.50 -17.71
CA GLY A 113 37.74 24.84 -17.07
C GLY A 113 37.70 26.14 -16.26
N TRP A 114 36.51 26.62 -15.90
CA TRP A 114 36.31 27.80 -15.08
C TRP A 114 35.91 27.39 -13.65
N ASP A 115 36.66 27.81 -12.63
CA ASP A 115 36.24 27.64 -11.23
C ASP A 115 35.52 28.91 -10.72
N LEU A 116 34.26 28.75 -10.31
CA LEU A 116 33.46 29.84 -9.78
C LEU A 116 33.90 30.19 -8.35
N PRO A 117 34.09 31.48 -8.00
CA PRO A 117 34.36 31.89 -6.63
C PRO A 117 33.16 31.59 -5.71
N VAL A 118 33.44 31.32 -4.44
CA VAL A 118 32.40 31.07 -3.43
C VAL A 118 31.66 32.37 -3.17
N GLU A 119 30.36 32.39 -3.40
CA GLU A 119 29.52 33.54 -3.09
C GLU A 119 29.49 33.75 -1.57
N VAL A 120 29.89 34.95 -1.13
CA VAL A 120 29.70 35.35 0.26
C VAL A 120 28.23 35.71 0.41
N LYS A 121 27.46 34.88 1.13
CA LYS A 121 26.07 35.20 1.48
C LYS A 121 26.06 36.46 2.36
N ASN A 122 25.40 37.52 1.86
CA ASN A 122 25.10 38.74 2.63
C ASN A 122 23.92 38.53 3.56
#